data_AF-A0A8X6L6E4-F1
#
_entry.id   AF-A0A8X6L6E4-F1
#
_cell.length_a   1.000
_cell.length_b   1.000
_cell.length_c   1.000
_cell.angle_alpha   90.00
_cell.angle_beta   90.00
_cell.angle_gamma   90.00
#
_symmetry.space_group_name_H-M   'P 1'
#
loop_
_entity.id
_entity.type
_entity.pdbx_description
1 polymer ?
#
loop_
_entity_poly.entity_id
_entity_poly.type
_entity_poly.pdbx_seq_one_letter_code
_entity_poly.pdbx_strand_id
1 'polypeptide(L)'
;MSSKQHLGIVDSTVLGISLFIPALVGLKFHFSGGRQKTTNEFFLAGRNAPLFPVIMSISVTIMSTSAMLGLPSETYRFGSQFILVAFSTGIGILLSSRIFLPVYFECNVSSIYEFLEMRFGKYTKYTVSGMFIMQMVLYTSTVLLGPALALNAVTDFSINMMIVLSGAVCAFYCFMDLHFTDMMPLSSRRQRLDFRHSVGYERLPSAGMGSYPRKNYVESV
;
A
#
# COMPACT_ATOMS: atom_id res chain seq x y z
N MET A 1 17.69 36.77 8.11
CA MET A 1 17.57 36.59 9.57
C MET A 1 16.26 35.85 9.82
N SER A 2 16.32 34.51 9.89
CA SER A 2 15.12 33.68 10.10
C SER A 2 14.83 33.63 11.60
N SER A 3 13.67 34.16 12.00
CA SER A 3 13.21 34.15 13.39
C SER A 3 13.08 32.70 13.86
N LYS A 4 13.79 32.36 14.95
CA LYS A 4 13.78 31.03 15.55
C LYS A 4 12.41 30.77 16.19
N GLN A 5 11.53 30.09 15.46
CA GLN A 5 10.35 29.50 16.06
C GLN A 5 10.75 28.16 16.67
N HIS A 6 11.16 28.21 17.94
CA HIS A 6 11.26 27.02 18.76
C HIS A 6 9.87 26.37 18.80
N LEU A 7 9.77 25.09 18.45
CA LEU A 7 8.53 24.32 18.60
C LEU A 7 7.90 24.63 19.96
N GLY A 8 6.61 24.91 19.96
CA GLY A 8 5.85 24.79 21.19
C GLY A 8 6.03 23.37 21.70
N ILE A 9 6.11 23.20 23.03
CA ILE A 9 6.16 21.88 23.67
C ILE A 9 5.04 20.98 23.11
N VAL A 10 3.90 21.58 22.78
CA VAL A 10 2.74 20.94 22.14
C VAL A 10 3.10 20.27 20.81
N ASP A 11 3.79 20.96 19.89
CA ASP A 11 4.12 20.42 18.57
C ASP A 11 5.09 19.24 18.66
N SER A 12 6.10 19.34 19.53
CA SER A 12 7.03 18.23 19.79
C SER A 12 6.30 17.03 20.40
N THR A 13 5.32 17.27 21.27
CA THR A 13 4.53 16.20 21.89
C THR A 13 3.64 15.52 20.87
N VAL A 14 3.00 16.28 19.98
CA VAL A 14 2.16 15.73 18.88
C VAL A 14 3.01 14.91 17.90
N LEU A 15 4.20 15.39 17.54
CA LEU A 15 5.16 14.64 16.71
C LEU A 15 5.61 13.34 17.38
N GLY A 16 5.90 13.37 18.68
CA GLY A 16 6.21 12.16 19.44
C GLY A 16 5.05 11.17 19.41
N ILE A 17 3.83 11.62 19.72
CA ILE A 17 2.65 10.76 19.76
C ILE A 17 2.34 10.16 18.39
N SER A 18 2.42 10.92 17.31
CA SER A 18 2.14 10.42 15.95
C SER A 18 3.15 9.38 15.48
N LEU A 19 4.38 9.40 16.00
CA LEU A 19 5.41 8.40 15.74
C LEU A 19 5.26 7.16 16.64
N PHE A 20 4.79 7.35 17.88
CA PHE A 20 4.56 6.27 18.83
C PHE A 20 3.30 5.45 18.55
N ILE A 21 2.21 6.06 18.07
CA ILE A 21 0.94 5.34 17.82
C ILE A 21 1.14 4.17 16.82
N PRO A 22 1.76 4.35 15.64
CA PRO A 22 2.01 3.25 14.70
C PRO A 22 2.96 2.20 15.28
N ALA A 23 4.00 2.63 16.00
CA ALA A 23 4.96 1.73 16.65
C ALA A 23 4.29 0.84 17.72
N LEU A 24 3.37 1.41 18.51
CA LEU A 24 2.60 0.68 19.53
C LEU A 24 1.61 -0.30 18.91
N VAL A 25 0.95 0.06 17.80
CA VAL A 25 0.09 -0.86 17.06
C VAL A 25 0.90 -2.03 16.51
N GLY A 26 2.06 -1.77 15.90
CA GLY A 26 2.97 -2.81 15.42
C GLY A 26 3.47 -3.74 16.55
N LEU A 27 3.87 -3.16 17.69
CA LEU A 27 4.37 -3.93 18.83
C LEU A 27 3.28 -4.76 19.53
N LYS A 28 2.07 -4.20 19.70
CA LYS A 28 0.93 -4.93 20.31
C LYS A 28 0.53 -6.15 19.50
N PHE A 29 0.59 -6.06 18.17
CA PHE A 29 0.28 -7.19 17.32
C PHE A 29 1.43 -8.19 17.19
N HIS A 30 2.69 -7.73 17.28
CA HIS A 30 3.86 -8.61 17.34
C HIS A 30 3.83 -9.58 18.54
N PHE A 31 3.39 -9.11 19.71
CA PHE A 31 3.20 -9.97 20.89
C PHE A 31 1.97 -10.89 20.79
N SER A 32 0.98 -10.55 19.97
CA SER A 32 -0.24 -11.34 19.75
C SER A 32 -0.04 -12.42 18.69
N GLY A 33 1.09 -13.13 18.77
CA GLY A 33 1.59 -14.05 17.75
C GLY A 33 0.61 -15.17 17.37
N GLY A 34 0.38 -15.35 16.08
CA GLY A 34 -0.26 -16.56 15.57
C GLY A 34 0.30 -16.97 14.21
N ARG A 35 0.36 -18.28 13.98
CA ARG A 35 1.19 -18.91 12.95
C ARG A 35 0.59 -18.82 11.54
N GLN A 36 1.44 -18.37 10.60
CA GLN A 36 1.38 -18.44 9.13
C GLN A 36 0.36 -19.40 8.51
N LYS A 37 -0.36 -18.93 7.46
CA LYS A 37 -0.68 -19.74 6.25
C LYS A 37 -0.81 -18.92 4.96
N THR A 38 0.05 -19.29 4.00
CA THR A 38 0.01 -19.17 2.52
C THR A 38 -0.32 -17.82 1.85
N THR A 39 0.69 -17.32 1.12
CA THR A 39 0.77 -16.14 0.24
C THR A 39 -0.50 -15.85 -0.60
N ASN A 40 -1.15 -16.87 -1.16
CA ASN A 40 -2.33 -16.69 -2.01
C ASN A 40 -3.58 -16.21 -1.26
N GLU A 41 -3.78 -16.59 0.01
CA GLU A 41 -4.96 -16.12 0.77
C GLU A 41 -4.80 -14.65 1.21
N PHE A 42 -3.56 -14.17 1.34
CA PHE A 42 -3.22 -12.78 1.65
C PHE A 42 -3.44 -11.86 0.44
N PHE A 43 -2.93 -12.23 -0.74
CA PHE A 43 -3.07 -11.40 -1.95
C PHE A 43 -4.51 -11.35 -2.50
N LEU A 44 -5.29 -12.42 -2.34
CA LEU A 44 -6.64 -12.51 -2.91
C LEU A 44 -7.76 -12.15 -1.92
N ALA A 45 -7.46 -11.92 -0.63
CA ALA A 45 -8.44 -11.68 0.44
C ALA A 45 -9.70 -12.59 0.34
N GLY A 46 -9.50 -13.85 -0.05
CA GLY A 46 -10.57 -14.82 -0.27
C GLY A 46 -11.68 -14.42 -1.26
N ARG A 47 -11.44 -13.47 -2.19
CA ARG A 47 -12.41 -12.88 -3.15
C ARG A 47 -13.65 -12.23 -2.54
N ASN A 48 -13.74 -12.16 -1.21
CA ASN A 48 -14.88 -11.62 -0.48
C ASN A 48 -14.39 -10.60 0.56
N ALA A 49 -13.59 -9.64 0.10
CA ALA A 49 -13.15 -8.54 0.94
C ALA A 49 -14.32 -7.56 1.16
N PRO A 50 -14.61 -7.16 2.41
CA PRO A 50 -15.64 -6.15 2.66
C PRO A 50 -15.24 -4.82 2.02
N LEU A 51 -16.22 -4.13 1.44
CA LEU A 51 -16.02 -2.90 0.64
C LEU A 51 -15.30 -1.80 1.44
N PHE A 52 -15.67 -1.63 2.70
CA PHE A 52 -15.16 -0.57 3.57
C PHE A 52 -13.63 -0.59 3.75
N PRO A 53 -12.99 -1.69 4.20
CA PRO A 53 -11.53 -1.72 4.35
C PRO A 53 -10.78 -1.64 3.01
N VAL A 54 -11.37 -2.12 1.92
CA VAL A 54 -10.77 -2.00 0.58
C VAL A 54 -10.67 -0.52 0.17
N ILE A 55 -11.76 0.23 0.34
CA ILE A 55 -11.79 1.68 0.02
C ILE A 55 -10.81 2.44 0.94
N MET A 56 -10.77 2.09 2.23
CA MET A 56 -9.82 2.72 3.17
C MET A 56 -8.37 2.47 2.75
N SER A 57 -8.01 1.24 2.38
CA SER A 57 -6.65 0.92 1.95
C SER A 57 -6.26 1.68 0.67
N ILE A 58 -7.15 1.75 -0.32
CA ILE A 58 -6.89 2.49 -1.56
C ILE A 58 -6.74 3.99 -1.26
N SER A 59 -7.58 4.53 -0.36
CA SER A 59 -7.52 5.92 0.08
C SER A 59 -6.19 6.27 0.75
N VAL A 60 -5.66 5.37 1.58
CA VAL A 60 -4.35 5.57 2.22
C VAL A 60 -3.23 5.62 1.17
N THR A 61 -3.28 4.74 0.16
CA THR A 61 -2.25 4.70 -0.90
C THR A 61 -2.19 5.96 -1.75
N ILE A 62 -3.34 6.61 -2.01
CA ILE A 62 -3.37 7.86 -2.81
C ILE A 62 -2.88 9.09 -2.02
N MET A 63 -2.81 9.01 -0.69
CA MET A 63 -2.29 10.09 0.15
C MET A 63 -0.77 10.01 0.25
N SER A 64 -0.06 10.91 -0.43
CA SER A 64 1.40 10.96 -0.41
C SER A 64 1.92 12.36 -0.09
N THR A 65 3.06 12.43 0.61
CA THR A 65 3.72 13.70 0.98
C THR A 65 4.09 14.54 -0.25
N SER A 66 4.48 13.88 -1.34
CA SER A 66 4.77 14.54 -2.62
C SER A 66 3.53 15.19 -3.23
N ALA A 67 2.34 14.60 -3.09
CA ALA A 67 1.10 15.22 -3.55
C ALA A 67 0.73 16.43 -2.69
N MET A 68 0.88 16.35 -1.36
CA MET A 68 0.59 17.48 -0.47
C MET A 68 1.47 18.71 -0.73
N LEU A 69 2.74 18.51 -1.09
CA LEU A 69 3.65 19.61 -1.43
C LEU A 69 3.54 20.03 -2.92
N GLY A 70 3.32 19.06 -3.81
CA GLY A 70 3.28 19.25 -5.26
C GLY A 70 2.04 19.99 -5.73
N LEU A 71 0.85 19.52 -5.35
CA LEU A 71 -0.45 20.08 -5.79
C LEU A 71 -0.59 21.60 -5.51
N PRO A 72 -0.30 22.12 -4.30
CA PRO A 72 -0.35 23.55 -4.09
C PRO A 72 0.73 24.27 -4.89
N SER A 73 1.95 23.74 -4.97
CA SER A 73 3.04 24.38 -5.73
C SER A 73 2.71 24.55 -7.21
N GLU A 74 2.03 23.58 -7.81
CA GLU A 74 1.55 23.64 -9.19
C GLU A 74 0.35 24.58 -9.30
N THR A 75 -0.60 24.53 -8.37
CA THR A 75 -1.76 25.44 -8.36
C THR A 75 -1.34 26.91 -8.20
N TYR A 76 -0.30 27.19 -7.41
CA TYR A 76 0.25 28.55 -7.27
C TYR A 76 0.91 29.06 -8.55
N ARG A 77 1.52 28.20 -9.37
CA ARG A 77 2.18 28.60 -10.64
C ARG A 77 1.25 28.63 -11.83
N PHE A 78 0.35 27.65 -11.96
CA PHE A 78 -0.49 27.44 -13.15
C PHE A 78 -1.96 27.82 -12.92
N GLY A 79 -2.35 28.18 -11.69
CA GLY A 79 -3.68 28.69 -11.37
C GLY A 79 -4.81 27.71 -11.72
N SER A 80 -5.88 28.23 -12.33
CA SER A 80 -7.10 27.49 -12.66
C SER A 80 -6.91 26.37 -13.69
N GLN A 81 -5.79 26.31 -14.40
CA GLN A 81 -5.50 25.25 -15.37
C GLN A 81 -5.37 23.87 -14.70
N PHE A 82 -4.98 23.83 -13.42
CA PHE A 82 -4.82 22.59 -12.67
C PHE A 82 -6.14 21.80 -12.50
N ILE A 83 -7.29 22.50 -12.49
CA ILE A 83 -8.62 21.88 -12.35
C ILE A 83 -8.91 20.91 -13.51
N LEU A 84 -8.44 21.23 -14.72
CA LEU A 84 -8.60 20.35 -15.88
C LEU A 84 -7.83 19.03 -15.73
N VAL A 85 -6.65 19.08 -15.11
CA VAL A 85 -5.83 17.89 -14.82
C VAL A 85 -6.49 17.03 -13.73
N ALA A 86 -7.04 17.65 -12.68
CA ALA A 86 -7.78 16.93 -11.65
C ALA A 86 -9.03 16.23 -12.22
N PHE A 87 -9.78 16.92 -13.09
CA PHE A 87 -10.97 16.37 -13.74
C PHE A 87 -10.63 15.24 -14.71
N SER A 88 -9.59 15.39 -15.54
CA SER A 88 -9.15 14.34 -16.46
C SER A 88 -8.63 13.11 -15.73
N THR A 89 -7.93 13.28 -14.60
CA THR A 89 -7.47 12.18 -13.75
C THR A 89 -8.65 11.41 -13.15
N GLY A 90 -9.68 12.09 -12.67
CA GLY A 90 -10.90 11.46 -12.15
C GLY A 90 -11.63 10.62 -13.20
N ILE A 91 -11.82 11.18 -14.41
CA ILE A 91 -12.43 10.45 -15.53
C ILE A 91 -11.55 9.25 -15.94
N GLY A 92 -10.24 9.44 -15.99
CA GLY A 92 -9.28 8.40 -16.34
C GLY A 92 -9.35 7.19 -15.39
N ILE A 93 -9.45 7.44 -14.09
CA ILE A 93 -9.62 6.38 -13.08
C ILE A 93 -10.95 5.66 -13.26
N LEU A 94 -12.05 6.41 -13.46
CA LEU A 94 -13.38 5.80 -13.66
C LEU A 94 -13.41 4.91 -14.91
N LEU A 95 -12.90 5.41 -16.04
CA LEU A 95 -12.85 4.69 -17.30
C LEU A 95 -11.93 3.46 -17.20
N SER A 96 -10.75 3.64 -16.61
CA SER A 96 -9.80 2.55 -16.38
C SER A 96 -10.41 1.45 -15.50
N SER A 97 -11.08 1.82 -14.41
CA SER A 97 -11.75 0.85 -13.54
C SER A 97 -12.84 0.05 -14.26
N ARG A 98 -13.56 0.63 -15.22
CA ARG A 98 -14.63 -0.08 -15.95
C ARG A 98 -14.09 -1.03 -17.01
N ILE A 99 -12.96 -0.68 -17.65
CA ILE A 99 -12.40 -1.46 -18.75
C ILE A 99 -11.45 -2.54 -18.22
N PHE A 100 -10.53 -2.19 -17.31
CA PHE A 100 -9.48 -3.10 -16.88
C PHE A 100 -9.94 -4.09 -15.81
N LEU A 101 -10.89 -3.70 -14.93
CA LEU A 101 -11.38 -4.57 -13.86
C LEU A 101 -11.98 -5.89 -14.39
N PRO A 102 -12.92 -5.92 -15.37
CA PRO A 102 -13.46 -7.18 -15.86
C PRO A 102 -12.40 -8.08 -16.50
N VAL A 103 -11.45 -7.48 -17.25
CA VAL A 103 -10.36 -8.21 -17.90
C VAL A 103 -9.46 -8.91 -16.87
N TYR A 104 -9.13 -8.24 -15.76
CA TYR A 104 -8.32 -8.85 -14.70
C TYR A 104 -9.06 -9.97 -13.96
N PHE A 105 -10.38 -9.84 -13.75
CA PHE A 105 -11.17 -10.88 -13.10
C PHE A 105 -11.28 -12.15 -13.96
N GLU A 106 -11.40 -12.04 -15.28
CA GLU A 106 -11.48 -13.19 -16.19
C GLU A 106 -10.16 -13.95 -16.29
N CYS A 107 -9.02 -13.25 -16.32
CA CYS A 107 -7.70 -13.88 -16.43
C CYS A 107 -7.18 -14.50 -15.11
N ASN A 108 -7.89 -14.35 -13.98
CA ASN A 108 -7.52 -14.90 -12.66
C ASN A 108 -6.07 -14.63 -12.22
N VAL A 109 -5.49 -13.53 -12.68
CA VAL A 109 -4.09 -13.15 -12.42
C VAL A 109 -3.98 -12.38 -11.11
N SER A 110 -2.96 -12.72 -10.33
CA SER A 110 -2.68 -12.08 -9.04
C SER A 110 -1.85 -10.80 -9.16
N SER A 111 -1.13 -10.64 -10.28
CA SER A 111 -0.23 -9.52 -10.53
C SER A 111 -0.38 -8.99 -11.96
N ILE A 112 -0.32 -7.67 -12.11
CA ILE A 112 -0.37 -7.00 -13.43
C ILE A 112 0.81 -7.45 -14.31
N TYR A 113 1.98 -7.73 -13.73
CA TYR A 113 3.14 -8.18 -14.48
C TYR A 113 2.96 -9.58 -15.08
N GLU A 114 2.19 -10.44 -14.42
CA GLU A 114 1.83 -11.77 -14.91
C GLU A 114 0.88 -11.67 -16.11
N PHE A 115 -0.06 -10.72 -16.06
CA PHE A 115 -0.93 -10.39 -17.20
C PHE A 115 -0.12 -9.92 -18.41
N LEU A 116 0.86 -9.02 -18.20
CA LEU A 116 1.74 -8.56 -19.28
C LEU A 116 2.61 -9.68 -19.85
N GLU A 117 3.07 -10.61 -19.01
CA GLU A 117 3.85 -11.78 -19.44
C GLU A 117 3.02 -12.70 -20.34
N MET A 118 1.77 -12.99 -19.99
CA MET A 118 0.89 -13.83 -20.81
C MET A 118 0.58 -13.20 -22.17
N ARG A 119 0.49 -11.86 -22.25
CA ARG A 119 0.12 -11.17 -23.50
C ARG A 119 1.31 -10.84 -24.41
N PHE A 120 2.45 -10.45 -23.82
CA PHE A 120 3.62 -9.92 -24.56
C PHE A 120 4.90 -10.73 -24.35
N GLY A 121 4.87 -11.78 -23.53
CA GLY A 121 6.01 -12.65 -23.25
C GLY A 121 6.94 -12.15 -22.13
N LYS A 122 7.96 -12.97 -21.83
CA LYS A 122 8.88 -12.80 -20.70
C LYS A 122 9.77 -11.55 -20.80
N TYR A 123 10.19 -11.17 -22.00
CA TYR A 123 11.06 -10.01 -22.21
C TYR A 123 10.40 -8.70 -21.74
N THR A 124 9.11 -8.52 -22.04
CA THR A 124 8.33 -7.36 -21.62
C THR A 124 8.22 -7.26 -20.10
N LYS A 125 8.06 -8.39 -19.40
CA LYS A 125 8.02 -8.41 -17.93
C LYS A 125 9.32 -7.88 -17.31
N TYR A 126 10.48 -8.32 -17.80
CA TYR A 126 11.75 -7.84 -17.27
C TYR A 126 11.96 -6.35 -17.52
N THR A 127 11.65 -5.88 -18.73
CA THR A 127 11.76 -4.45 -19.06
C THR A 127 10.85 -3.59 -18.19
N VAL A 128 9.58 -3.98 -18.06
CA VAL A 128 8.60 -3.22 -17.27
C VAL A 128 8.93 -3.28 -15.77
N SER A 129 9.37 -4.42 -15.27
CA SER A 129 9.82 -4.54 -13.86
C SER A 129 11.06 -3.68 -13.59
N GLY A 130 12.04 -3.66 -14.50
CA GLY A 130 13.21 -2.79 -14.39
C GLY A 130 12.86 -1.31 -14.40
N MET A 131 12.00 -0.88 -15.33
CA MET A 131 11.50 0.50 -15.38
C MET A 131 10.73 0.87 -14.10
N PHE A 132 9.95 -0.05 -13.56
CA PHE A 132 9.19 0.17 -12.33
C PHE A 132 10.10 0.34 -11.11
N ILE A 133 11.13 -0.49 -10.96
CA ILE A 133 12.10 -0.36 -9.86
C ILE A 133 12.80 1.01 -9.96
N MET A 134 13.23 1.40 -11.16
CA MET A 134 13.86 2.70 -11.38
C MET A 134 12.92 3.87 -11.03
N GLN A 135 11.67 3.80 -11.50
CA GLN A 135 10.63 4.79 -11.16
C GLN A 135 10.38 4.86 -9.65
N MET A 136 10.32 3.72 -8.97
CA MET A 136 10.09 3.65 -7.53
C MET A 136 11.25 4.25 -6.73
N VAL A 137 12.50 4.00 -7.10
CA VAL A 137 13.66 4.61 -6.43
C VAL A 137 13.61 6.14 -6.54
N LEU A 138 13.30 6.68 -7.72
CA LEU A 138 13.17 8.12 -7.93
C LEU A 138 11.99 8.69 -7.12
N TYR A 139 10.85 8.00 -7.14
CA TYR A 139 9.67 8.40 -6.41
C TYR A 139 9.90 8.43 -4.89
N THR A 140 10.41 7.34 -4.30
CA THR A 140 10.68 7.25 -2.86
C THR A 140 11.70 8.30 -2.41
N SER A 141 12.69 8.63 -3.25
CA SER A 141 13.63 9.72 -2.97
C SER A 141 12.93 11.07 -2.80
N THR A 142 11.99 11.41 -3.69
CA THR A 142 11.22 12.67 -3.57
C THR A 142 10.29 12.69 -2.37
N VAL A 143 9.68 11.55 -2.03
CA VAL A 143 8.79 11.45 -0.88
C VAL A 143 9.56 11.61 0.43
N LEU A 144 10.78 11.05 0.51
CA LEU A 144 11.63 11.13 1.72
C LEU A 144 12.15 12.55 2.02
N LEU A 145 12.28 13.39 0.99
CA LEU A 145 12.65 14.80 1.17
C LEU A 145 11.57 15.61 1.89
N GLY A 146 10.29 15.27 1.74
CA GLY A 146 9.18 15.94 2.41
C GLY A 146 9.32 15.98 3.95
N PRO A 147 9.38 14.83 4.65
CA PRO A 147 9.58 14.81 6.10
C PRO A 147 10.96 15.34 6.51
N ALA A 148 12.00 15.16 5.70
CA ALA A 148 13.33 15.69 5.99
C ALA A 148 13.36 17.23 6.00
N LEU A 149 12.67 17.87 5.04
CA LEU A 149 12.52 19.33 4.99
C LEU A 149 11.69 19.85 6.17
N ALA A 150 10.61 19.14 6.52
CA ALA A 150 9.78 19.49 7.68
C ALA A 150 10.57 19.41 9.00
N LEU A 151 11.35 18.33 9.20
CA LEU A 151 12.24 18.18 10.36
C LEU A 151 13.38 19.21 10.35
N ASN A 152 13.94 19.52 9.19
CA ASN A 152 15.01 20.51 9.07
C ASN A 152 14.56 21.91 9.49
N ALA A 153 13.35 22.33 9.07
CA ALA A 153 12.76 23.61 9.45
C ALA A 153 12.55 23.77 10.96
N VAL A 154 12.56 22.65 11.69
CA VAL A 154 12.16 22.55 13.09
C VAL A 154 13.36 22.35 14.03
N THR A 155 14.41 21.68 13.55
CA THR A 155 15.51 21.19 14.41
C THR A 155 16.85 21.90 14.16
N ASP A 156 16.93 22.87 13.24
CA ASP A 156 18.13 23.67 12.87
C ASP A 156 19.40 22.87 12.46
N PHE A 157 19.35 21.53 12.42
CA PHE A 157 20.48 20.68 11.99
C PHE A 157 20.70 20.73 10.48
N SER A 158 21.82 20.15 10.00
CA SER A 158 22.07 20.02 8.56
C SER A 158 21.04 19.13 7.86
N ILE A 159 20.66 19.50 6.62
CA ILE A 159 19.66 18.76 5.83
C ILE A 159 20.09 17.31 5.55
N ASN A 160 21.39 17.08 5.34
CA ASN A 160 21.95 15.75 5.11
C ASN A 160 21.71 14.81 6.30
N MET A 161 21.88 15.32 7.52
CA MET A 161 21.63 14.54 8.74
C MET A 161 20.14 14.20 8.91
N MET A 162 19.25 15.13 8.54
CA MET A 162 17.80 14.92 8.60
C MET A 162 17.30 13.91 7.57
N ILE A 163 17.89 13.87 6.38
CA ILE A 163 17.58 12.87 5.35
C ILE A 163 17.98 11.46 5.83
N VAL A 164 19.16 11.32 6.43
CA VAL A 164 19.61 10.02 6.97
C VAL A 164 18.72 9.58 8.13
N LEU A 165 18.34 10.49 9.02
CA LEU A 165 17.47 10.18 10.16
C LEU A 165 16.06 9.78 9.70
N SER A 166 15.44 10.53 8.78
CA SER A 166 14.11 10.18 8.26
C SER A 166 14.14 8.87 7.47
N GLY A 167 15.22 8.60 6.74
CA GLY A 167 15.47 7.32 6.07
C GLY A 167 15.59 6.16 7.05
N ALA A 168 16.35 6.33 8.14
CA ALA A 168 16.50 5.31 9.17
C ALA A 168 15.18 4.98 9.88
N VAL A 169 14.38 6.00 10.22
CA VAL A 169 13.03 5.81 10.80
C VAL A 169 12.11 5.10 9.82
N CYS A 170 12.13 5.48 8.54
CA CYS A 170 11.34 4.84 7.49
C CYS A 170 11.74 3.37 7.29
N ALA A 171 13.05 3.07 7.26
CA ALA A 171 13.56 1.70 7.15
C ALA A 171 13.18 0.85 8.37
N PHE A 172 13.31 1.40 9.57
CA PHE A 172 12.89 0.73 10.80
C PHE A 172 11.39 0.44 10.81
N TYR A 173 10.57 1.40 10.38
CA TYR A 173 9.13 1.22 10.24
C TYR A 173 8.79 0.13 9.20
N CYS A 174 9.43 0.15 8.03
CA CYS A 174 9.21 -0.84 6.99
C CYS A 174 9.65 -2.24 7.45
N PHE A 175 10.75 -2.34 8.20
CA PHE A 175 11.18 -3.59 8.82
C PHE A 175 10.14 -4.12 9.81
N MET A 176 9.58 -3.25 10.66
CA MET A 176 8.53 -3.64 11.61
C MET A 176 7.25 -4.09 10.89
N ASP A 177 6.86 -3.40 9.82
CA ASP A 177 5.67 -3.71 9.02
C ASP A 177 5.83 -5.02 8.22
N LEU A 178 7.01 -5.24 7.62
CA LEU A 178 7.33 -6.49 6.93
C LEU A 178 7.25 -7.67 7.91
N HIS A 179 7.81 -7.50 9.10
CA HIS A 179 7.76 -8.50 10.15
C HIS A 179 6.34 -8.72 10.69
N PHE A 180 5.48 -7.68 10.72
CA PHE A 180 4.05 -7.81 11.03
C PHE A 180 3.30 -8.60 9.96
N THR A 181 3.58 -8.34 8.68
CA THR A 181 2.98 -9.05 7.55
C THR A 181 3.32 -10.54 7.57
N ASP A 182 4.55 -10.91 7.89
CA ASP A 182 4.97 -12.31 8.05
C ASP A 182 4.32 -13.01 9.27
N MET A 183 3.88 -12.24 10.25
CA MET A 183 3.31 -12.74 11.51
C MET A 183 1.78 -12.75 11.57
N MET A 184 1.06 -12.17 10.61
CA MET A 184 -0.41 -12.19 10.62
C MET A 184 -0.94 -13.56 10.13
N PRO A 185 -1.56 -14.39 10.99
CA PRO A 185 -2.36 -15.51 10.52
C PRO A 185 -3.78 -15.00 10.22
N LEU A 186 -4.42 -15.53 9.18
CA LEU A 186 -5.83 -15.26 8.90
C LEU A 186 -6.70 -15.76 10.07
N SER A 187 -7.04 -14.85 11.00
CA SER A 187 -8.05 -15.04 12.06
C SER A 187 -9.46 -15.30 11.49
N SER A 188 -9.61 -15.32 10.17
CA SER A 188 -10.83 -15.57 9.41
C SER A 188 -11.32 -17.03 9.41
N ARG A 189 -10.89 -17.87 10.36
CA ARG A 189 -11.61 -19.11 10.72
C ARG A 189 -12.48 -18.95 11.97
N ARG A 190 -12.19 -18.01 12.88
CA ARG A 190 -13.00 -17.84 14.10
C ARG A 190 -14.21 -16.95 13.89
N GLN A 191 -14.08 -15.87 13.12
CA GLN A 191 -15.25 -15.13 12.61
C GLN A 191 -16.12 -15.95 11.64
N ARG A 192 -15.52 -16.90 10.89
CA ARG A 192 -16.29 -17.77 9.98
C ARG A 192 -17.07 -18.87 10.70
N LEU A 193 -16.77 -19.17 11.97
CA LEU A 193 -17.57 -20.08 12.79
C LEU A 193 -18.69 -19.32 13.53
N ASP A 194 -18.42 -18.12 14.05
CA ASP A 194 -19.46 -17.28 14.69
C ASP A 194 -20.50 -16.76 13.66
N PHE A 195 -20.06 -16.35 12.47
CA PHE A 195 -20.99 -15.94 11.41
C PHE A 195 -21.76 -17.11 10.78
N ARG A 196 -21.18 -18.33 10.75
CA ARG A 196 -21.91 -19.54 10.32
C ARG A 196 -22.95 -20.02 11.33
N HIS A 197 -22.79 -19.69 12.62
CA HIS A 197 -23.82 -19.95 13.62
C HIS A 197 -24.91 -18.87 13.66
N SER A 198 -24.57 -17.61 13.35
CA SER A 198 -25.55 -16.51 13.28
C SER A 198 -26.35 -16.45 11.97
N VAL A 199 -25.80 -16.96 10.86
CA VAL A 199 -26.47 -16.98 9.56
C VAL A 199 -26.73 -18.43 9.19
N GLY A 200 -27.91 -18.93 9.59
CA GLY A 200 -28.39 -20.26 9.25
C GLY A 200 -28.42 -20.47 7.74
N TYR A 201 -27.38 -21.07 7.20
CA TYR A 201 -27.35 -21.56 5.82
C TYR A 201 -27.68 -23.05 5.85
N GLU A 202 -28.93 -23.35 5.53
CA GLU A 202 -29.36 -24.69 5.13
C GLU A 202 -28.44 -25.23 4.03
N ARG A 203 -28.27 -26.55 4.06
CA ARG A 203 -27.44 -27.36 3.16
C ARG A 203 -27.75 -27.05 1.70
N LEU A 204 -26.79 -26.53 0.95
CA LEU A 204 -26.79 -26.66 -0.50
C LEU A 204 -26.18 -28.02 -0.88
N PRO A 205 -26.88 -28.86 -1.66
CA PRO A 205 -26.42 -30.19 -2.04
C PRO A 205 -25.25 -30.10 -3.02
N SER A 206 -24.28 -30.98 -2.79
CA SER A 206 -23.13 -31.27 -3.63
C SER A 206 -23.54 -31.55 -5.08
N ALA A 207 -23.17 -30.65 -6.00
CA ALA A 207 -23.27 -30.88 -7.43
C ALA A 207 -21.95 -30.48 -8.13
N GLY A 208 -21.26 -31.49 -8.66
CA GLY A 208 -20.37 -31.36 -9.83
C GLY A 208 -19.01 -30.72 -9.62
N MET A 209 -18.03 -31.49 -9.11
CA MET A 209 -16.60 -31.22 -9.34
C MET A 209 -16.31 -31.33 -10.84
N GLY A 210 -16.14 -30.20 -11.51
CA GLY A 210 -15.53 -30.08 -12.84
C GLY A 210 -14.04 -29.76 -12.69
N SER A 211 -13.21 -30.72 -13.05
CA SER A 211 -11.75 -30.76 -12.93
C SER A 211 -11.06 -29.63 -13.72
N TYR A 212 -10.44 -28.67 -13.03
CA TYR A 212 -9.39 -27.82 -13.62
C TYR A 212 -8.01 -28.41 -13.27
N PRO A 213 -7.16 -28.75 -14.26
CA PRO A 213 -5.85 -29.33 -13.99
C PRO A 213 -4.89 -28.27 -13.42
N ARG A 214 -4.44 -28.52 -12.18
CA ARG A 214 -3.27 -27.88 -11.57
C ARG A 214 -2.03 -28.23 -12.40
N LYS A 215 -1.51 -27.30 -13.19
CA LYS A 215 -0.14 -27.42 -13.71
C LYS A 215 0.84 -27.04 -12.60
N ASN A 216 1.53 -28.05 -12.10
CA ASN A 216 2.69 -27.93 -11.25
C ASN A 216 3.82 -27.24 -12.03
N TYR A 217 4.23 -26.05 -11.59
CA TYR A 217 5.58 -25.54 -11.83
C TYR A 217 6.31 -25.60 -10.48
N VAL A 218 6.85 -26.78 -10.20
CA VAL A 218 7.86 -27.03 -9.17
C VAL A 218 9.16 -27.25 -9.94
N GLU A 219 10.26 -26.73 -9.40
CA GLU A 219 11.65 -27.14 -9.68
C GLU A 219 12.28 -26.80 -11.04
N SER A 220 13.55 -26.38 -10.94
CA SER A 220 14.54 -26.07 -12.00
C SER A 220 14.29 -24.79 -12.81
N VAL A 221 14.83 -23.66 -12.33
CA VAL A 221 15.99 -22.91 -12.87
C VAL A 221 16.38 -21.84 -11.85
#